data_AF-A3XMX7-F1
#
_entry.id   AF-A3XMX7-F1
#
_cell.length_a   1.000
_cell.length_b   1.000
_cell.length_c   1.000
_cell.angle_alpha   90.00
_cell.angle_beta   90.00
_cell.angle_gamma   90.00
#
_symmetry.space_group_name_H-M   'P 1'
#
loop_
_entity.id
_entity.type
_entity.pdbx_description
1 polymer ?
#
loop_
_entity_poly.entity_id
_entity_poly.type
_entity_poly.pdbx_seq_one_letter_code
_entity_poly.pdbx_strand_id
1 'polypeptide(L)'
;MKSKLIHILCLCVLLLGFTLKPEQARKPITLKLLTQTTKVVAQDRVQLRFETEAEDLKLLVSNALGSTVLEPETTSIQKSFLIQAPYANASGKLDWKLIHNKNILMQGSLNIKPDTSKIAAIESYLGPQRILAGGADFAQLTLLATDVYDNLLPDATSLTLATRFKEQQQTETLPVKNRIAWKNLFSPQKTGTMFTAVHLNERSSKLQTIYIDAHLATDFNITYERPNPFADADQITTFKTGTIKDQYGNLISDATLVNFVIKTQDSQLLQTSGATLNGVAQAQILHPNRAQNWEVQAFITGIAESNALTIAYAPALDAFPLEWDETKAVVKVGPLTGKLQQLLAEGTPVVLQLKSTKGTYTLEKKTQEGKVEFQLNTSFYKPGIYDLKVTVLGVSKTIEKINLY
;
A
#
# COMPACT_ATOMS: atom_id res chain seq x y z
N MET A 1 53.35 77.62 54.72
CA MET A 1 52.50 78.28 53.71
C MET A 1 52.77 77.88 52.25
N LYS A 2 53.97 77.41 51.85
CA LYS A 2 54.27 77.05 50.44
C LYS A 2 53.55 75.79 49.90
N SER A 3 53.25 74.80 50.73
CA SER A 3 52.58 73.55 50.29
C SER A 3 51.10 73.75 49.92
N LYS A 4 50.34 74.58 50.65
CA LYS A 4 48.91 74.84 50.36
C LYS A 4 48.70 75.55 49.02
N LEU A 5 49.63 76.42 48.62
CA LEU A 5 49.53 77.15 47.34
C LEU A 5 49.71 76.22 46.13
N ILE A 6 50.57 75.21 46.24
CA ILE A 6 50.79 74.20 45.18
C ILE A 6 49.55 73.31 45.00
N HIS A 7 48.88 72.95 46.09
CA HIS A 7 47.66 72.13 46.02
C HIS A 7 46.49 72.90 45.41
N ILE A 8 46.38 74.20 45.69
CA ILE A 8 45.36 75.07 45.08
C ILE A 8 45.66 75.26 43.59
N LEU A 9 46.93 75.43 43.21
CA LEU A 9 47.34 75.56 41.81
C LEU A 9 47.08 74.26 41.02
N CYS A 10 47.38 73.09 41.60
CA CYS A 10 47.05 71.79 40.99
C CYS A 10 45.54 71.59 40.81
N LEU A 11 44.71 72.04 41.77
CA LEU A 11 43.26 71.95 41.67
C LEU A 11 42.70 72.87 40.57
N CYS A 12 43.26 74.09 40.42
CA CYS A 12 42.88 75.01 39.35
C CYS A 12 43.28 74.48 37.96
N VAL A 13 44.44 73.84 37.82
CA VAL A 13 44.87 73.23 36.56
C VAL A 13 44.01 72.00 36.20
N LEU A 14 43.54 71.23 37.19
CA LEU A 14 42.63 70.11 36.95
C LEU A 14 41.22 70.56 36.54
N LEU A 15 40.73 71.69 37.06
CA LEU A 15 39.42 72.24 36.70
C LEU A 15 39.40 72.94 35.33
N LEU A 16 40.53 73.47 34.88
CA LEU A 16 40.67 74.09 33.55
C LEU A 16 40.82 73.06 32.40
N GLY A 17 41.04 71.78 32.71
CA GLY A 17 41.20 70.70 31.72
C GLY A 17 39.89 70.13 31.15
N PHE A 18 38.74 70.39 31.77
CA PHE A 18 37.45 69.90 31.28
C PHE A 18 36.80 70.90 30.34
N THR A 19 37.28 70.93 29.09
CA THR A 19 36.48 71.45 27.98
C THR A 19 35.48 70.37 27.57
N LEU A 20 34.32 70.34 28.23
CA LEU A 20 33.14 69.68 27.68
C LEU A 20 32.79 70.40 26.38
N LYS A 21 33.18 69.84 25.24
CA LYS A 21 32.62 70.26 23.96
C LYS A 21 31.10 70.08 24.08
N PRO A 22 30.29 71.14 23.96
CA PRO A 22 28.85 70.97 23.92
C PRO A 22 28.54 69.98 22.80
N GLU A 23 27.75 68.95 23.09
CA GLU A 23 27.22 68.07 22.05
C GLU A 23 26.50 68.97 21.07
N GLN A 24 27.08 69.14 19.87
CA GLN A 24 26.44 69.92 18.82
C GLN A 24 25.04 69.35 18.65
N ALA A 25 24.02 70.18 18.88
CA ALA A 25 22.65 69.81 18.62
C ALA A 25 22.58 69.27 17.19
N ARG A 26 22.34 67.97 17.05
CA ARG A 26 22.34 67.29 15.75
C ARG A 26 21.29 67.99 14.90
N LYS A 27 21.69 68.53 13.74
CA LYS A 27 20.72 69.09 12.79
C LYS A 27 19.63 68.04 12.53
N PRO A 28 18.34 68.41 12.56
CA PRO A 28 17.27 67.47 12.28
C PRO A 28 17.46 66.92 10.86
N ILE A 29 17.50 65.60 10.73
CA ILE A 29 17.63 64.93 9.43
C ILE A 29 16.28 65.00 8.73
N THR A 30 16.20 65.75 7.63
CA THR A 30 15.05 65.72 6.74
C THR A 30 15.07 64.41 5.96
N LEU A 31 13.98 63.65 6.04
CA LEU A 31 13.85 62.34 5.40
C LEU A 31 12.46 62.17 4.81
N LYS A 32 12.40 61.74 3.54
CA LYS A 32 11.15 61.43 2.84
C LYS A 32 11.28 60.12 2.06
N LEU A 33 10.34 59.20 2.25
CA LEU A 33 10.23 57.99 1.42
C LEU A 33 9.63 58.39 0.05
N LEU A 34 10.36 58.09 -1.02
CA LEU A 34 9.93 58.35 -2.39
C LEU A 34 9.17 57.17 -3.00
N THR A 35 9.41 55.94 -2.53
CA THR A 35 8.68 54.76 -2.98
C THR A 35 7.24 54.78 -2.45
N GLN A 36 6.27 54.99 -3.34
CA GLN A 36 4.86 55.13 -2.96
C GLN A 36 4.10 53.80 -2.87
N THR A 37 4.58 52.76 -3.56
CA THR A 37 3.90 51.47 -3.64
C THR A 37 4.42 50.50 -2.60
N THR A 38 3.51 49.96 -1.78
CA THR A 38 3.81 48.93 -0.78
C THR A 38 3.53 47.50 -1.27
N LYS A 39 2.96 47.34 -2.47
CA LYS A 39 2.67 46.04 -3.10
C LYS A 39 3.54 45.85 -4.35
N VAL A 40 4.47 44.90 -4.30
CA VAL A 40 5.43 44.64 -5.39
C VAL A 40 5.26 43.20 -5.87
N VAL A 41 5.57 42.90 -7.12
CA VAL A 41 5.60 41.51 -7.63
C VAL A 41 7.01 40.95 -7.46
N ALA A 42 7.12 39.67 -7.14
CA ALA A 42 8.39 38.95 -7.03
C ALA A 42 9.17 39.10 -8.34
N GLN A 43 10.42 39.54 -8.21
CA GLN A 43 11.32 39.77 -9.32
C GLN A 43 12.76 39.79 -8.81
N ASP A 44 13.72 39.91 -9.71
CA ASP A 44 15.14 39.84 -9.35
C ASP A 44 15.59 41.00 -8.45
N ARG A 45 14.95 42.18 -8.58
CA ARG A 45 15.38 43.42 -7.93
C ARG A 45 14.19 44.32 -7.54
N VAL A 46 14.15 44.82 -6.31
CA VAL A 46 13.17 45.79 -5.81
C VAL A 46 13.89 47.00 -5.23
N GLN A 47 13.44 48.21 -5.58
CA GLN A 47 14.12 49.45 -5.21
C GLN A 47 13.32 50.23 -4.16
N LEU A 48 13.98 50.61 -3.06
CA LEU A 48 13.48 51.59 -2.09
C LEU A 48 14.26 52.89 -2.25
N ARG A 49 13.55 54.00 -2.45
CA ARG A 49 14.14 55.32 -2.68
C ARG A 49 13.77 56.27 -1.55
N PHE A 50 14.77 56.98 -1.04
CA PHE A 50 14.62 57.99 0.00
C PHE A 50 15.23 59.31 -0.47
N GLU A 51 14.68 60.42 -0.02
CA GLU A 51 15.23 61.75 -0.19
C GLU A 51 15.74 62.24 1.17
N THR A 52 17.06 62.45 1.26
CA THR A 52 17.75 62.87 2.48
C THR A 52 19.17 63.33 2.19
N GLU A 53 19.63 64.34 2.93
CA GLU A 53 21.03 64.80 2.90
C GLU A 53 21.95 63.95 3.81
N ALA A 54 21.40 63.00 4.57
CA ALA A 54 22.18 62.17 5.47
C ALA A 54 23.13 61.23 4.71
N GLU A 55 24.35 61.13 5.21
CA GLU A 55 25.36 60.17 4.78
C GLU A 55 25.40 58.97 5.74
N ASP A 56 26.18 57.93 5.43
CA ASP A 56 26.29 56.69 6.24
C ASP A 56 24.94 56.05 6.61
N LEU A 57 24.08 55.92 5.61
CA LEU A 57 22.78 55.27 5.75
C LEU A 57 22.90 53.77 5.47
N LYS A 58 22.21 52.98 6.28
CA LYS A 58 22.08 51.53 6.10
C LYS A 58 20.61 51.15 6.09
N LEU A 59 20.21 50.26 5.19
CA LEU A 59 18.87 49.71 5.17
C LEU A 59 18.91 48.26 5.64
N LEU A 60 18.38 48.00 6.83
CA LEU A 60 18.14 46.62 7.29
C LEU A 60 16.83 46.14 6.66
N VAL A 61 16.89 45.08 5.87
CA VAL A 61 15.71 44.41 5.30
C VAL A 61 15.58 43.02 5.90
N SER A 62 14.34 42.56 6.11
CA SER A 62 14.03 41.30 6.77
C SER A 62 12.77 40.67 6.19
N ASN A 63 12.79 39.36 5.94
CA ASN A 63 11.63 38.58 5.55
C ASN A 63 11.74 37.14 6.12
N ALA A 64 10.89 36.22 5.65
CA ALA A 64 10.89 34.82 6.12
C ALA A 64 12.22 34.07 5.91
N LEU A 65 13.09 34.54 5.01
CA LEU A 65 14.39 33.91 4.73
C LEU A 65 15.51 34.41 5.65
N GLY A 66 15.31 35.53 6.34
CA GLY A 66 16.32 36.13 7.21
C GLY A 66 16.40 37.66 7.06
N SER A 67 17.55 38.22 7.43
CA SER A 67 17.77 39.67 7.35
C SER A 67 19.13 39.99 6.72
N THR A 68 19.19 41.11 5.98
CA THR A 68 20.44 41.64 5.42
C THR A 68 20.49 43.16 5.52
N VAL A 69 21.70 43.71 5.45
CA VAL A 69 21.94 45.16 5.48
C VAL A 69 22.40 45.60 4.10
N LEU A 70 21.75 46.63 3.57
CA LEU A 70 22.03 47.20 2.26
C LEU A 70 22.59 48.61 2.41
N GLU A 71 23.54 48.94 1.54
CA GLU A 71 24.10 50.29 1.40
C GLU A 71 23.43 51.00 0.21
N PRO A 72 23.39 52.35 0.22
CA PRO A 72 22.79 53.09 -0.89
C PRO A 72 23.69 53.00 -2.13
N GLU A 73 23.09 52.82 -3.31
CA GLU A 73 23.81 52.80 -4.60
C GLU A 73 24.34 54.19 -5.01
N THR A 74 23.76 55.25 -4.45
CA THR A 74 24.02 56.64 -4.83
C THR A 74 24.42 57.49 -3.63
N THR A 75 25.38 58.40 -3.86
CA THR A 75 25.79 59.41 -2.88
C THR A 75 24.99 60.71 -2.98
N SER A 76 24.09 60.84 -3.97
CA SER A 76 23.23 62.04 -4.14
C SER A 76 22.16 62.16 -3.03
N ILE A 77 21.41 63.26 -3.02
CA ILE A 77 20.29 63.49 -2.07
C ILE A 77 19.20 62.41 -2.20
N GLN A 78 19.06 61.80 -3.38
CA GLN A 78 18.18 60.66 -3.58
C GLN A 78 18.97 59.37 -3.38
N LYS A 79 18.73 58.71 -2.25
CA LYS A 79 19.38 57.45 -1.86
C LYS A 79 18.56 56.28 -2.41
N SER A 80 19.17 55.45 -3.24
CA SER A 80 18.60 54.20 -3.77
C SER A 80 19.11 53.00 -2.99
N PHE A 81 18.22 52.19 -2.43
CA PHE A 81 18.56 50.88 -1.86
C PHE A 81 17.96 49.79 -2.71
N LEU A 82 18.82 48.87 -3.14
CA LEU A 82 18.45 47.80 -4.03
C LEU A 82 18.36 46.48 -3.26
N ILE A 83 17.14 45.99 -3.12
CA ILE A 83 16.85 44.67 -2.59
C ILE A 83 16.98 43.68 -3.75
N GLN A 84 17.86 42.69 -3.63
CA GLN A 84 18.09 41.65 -4.64
C GLN A 84 17.59 40.30 -4.14
N ALA A 85 17.65 39.27 -5.00
CA ALA A 85 17.49 37.89 -4.57
C ALA A 85 18.45 37.53 -3.40
N PRO A 86 18.03 36.70 -2.44
CA PRO A 86 16.74 36.01 -2.38
C PRO A 86 15.62 36.83 -1.69
N TYR A 87 15.85 38.09 -1.34
CA TYR A 87 14.88 38.89 -0.59
C TYR A 87 13.81 39.52 -1.49
N ALA A 88 14.18 39.90 -2.72
CA ALA A 88 13.28 40.51 -3.70
C ALA A 88 12.36 39.51 -4.43
N ASN A 89 12.77 38.25 -4.51
CA ASN A 89 12.03 37.20 -5.21
C ASN A 89 11.15 36.35 -4.27
N ALA A 90 11.37 36.41 -2.95
CA ALA A 90 10.52 35.73 -1.97
C ALA A 90 9.23 36.52 -1.69
N SER A 91 8.09 35.92 -2.01
CA SER A 91 6.77 36.49 -1.72
C SER A 91 6.47 36.53 -0.22
N GLY A 92 5.62 37.47 0.17
CA GLY A 92 5.24 37.72 1.55
C GLY A 92 5.68 39.09 2.04
N LYS A 93 5.66 39.27 3.36
CA LYS A 93 6.00 40.53 4.00
C LYS A 93 7.53 40.68 4.09
N LEU A 94 8.04 41.81 3.59
CA LEU A 94 9.41 42.27 3.77
C LEU A 94 9.39 43.54 4.61
N ASP A 95 9.94 43.47 5.81
CA ASP A 95 10.10 44.61 6.71
C ASP A 95 11.43 45.31 6.43
N TRP A 96 11.46 46.63 6.52
CA TRP A 96 12.67 47.42 6.33
C TRP A 96 12.81 48.51 7.40
N LYS A 97 14.06 48.81 7.76
CA LYS A 97 14.45 49.86 8.71
C LYS A 97 15.62 50.64 8.12
N LEU A 98 15.45 51.94 7.93
CA LEU A 98 16.51 52.85 7.54
C LEU A 98 17.22 53.34 8.80
N ILE A 99 18.54 53.12 8.86
CA ILE A 99 19.38 53.30 10.04
C ILE A 99 20.50 54.30 9.72
N HIS A 100 20.75 55.22 10.64
CA HIS A 100 21.88 56.13 10.60
C HIS A 100 22.49 56.23 12.00
N ASN A 101 23.80 56.04 12.14
CA ASN A 101 24.51 56.15 13.42
C ASN A 101 23.82 55.38 14.58
N LYS A 102 23.43 54.12 14.32
CA LYS A 102 22.71 53.20 15.23
C LYS A 102 21.26 53.60 15.59
N ASN A 103 20.73 54.69 15.04
CA ASN A 103 19.35 55.11 15.25
C ASN A 103 18.49 54.74 14.03
N ILE A 104 17.28 54.24 14.29
CA ILE A 104 16.28 54.01 13.23
C ILE A 104 15.67 55.35 12.87
N LEU A 105 15.84 55.78 11.63
CA LEU A 105 15.26 57.02 11.11
C LEU A 105 13.83 56.82 10.58
N MET A 106 13.59 55.66 9.95
CA MET A 106 12.29 55.31 9.38
C MET A 106 12.18 53.79 9.25
N GLN A 107 10.95 53.28 9.26
CA GLN A 107 10.68 51.87 9.05
C GLN A 107 9.37 51.69 8.29
N GLY A 108 9.22 50.54 7.64
CA GLY A 108 8.01 50.18 6.93
C GLY A 108 8.07 48.75 6.43
N SER A 109 7.13 48.40 5.55
CA SER A 109 7.07 47.07 4.95
C SER A 109 6.61 47.12 3.51
N LEU A 110 7.12 46.17 2.72
CA LEU A 110 6.61 45.81 1.41
C LEU A 110 5.89 44.46 1.51
N ASN A 111 4.84 44.28 0.71
CA ASN A 111 4.21 42.98 0.49
C ASN A 111 4.55 42.53 -0.93
N ILE A 112 5.46 41.56 -1.04
CA ILE A 112 5.88 40.96 -2.31
C ILE A 112 4.86 39.89 -2.68
N LYS A 113 4.27 39.98 -3.87
CA LYS A 113 3.30 39.03 -4.40
C LYS A 113 3.99 38.05 -5.36
N PRO A 114 3.54 36.79 -5.44
CA PRO A 114 3.99 35.87 -6.49
C PRO A 114 3.78 36.45 -7.90
N ASP A 115 4.64 36.11 -8.84
CA ASP A 115 4.49 36.48 -10.26
C ASP A 115 3.54 35.50 -10.97
N THR A 116 2.26 35.88 -11.03
CA THR A 116 1.22 35.07 -11.71
C THR A 116 1.34 35.05 -13.23
N SER A 117 2.23 35.85 -13.83
CA SER A 117 2.48 35.85 -15.28
C SER A 117 3.52 34.81 -15.70
N LYS A 118 4.38 34.37 -14.77
CA LYS A 118 5.47 33.42 -15.03
C LYS A 118 5.35 32.19 -14.15
N ILE A 119 4.59 31.20 -14.62
CA ILE A 119 4.37 29.94 -13.91
C ILE A 119 5.55 28.97 -14.15
N ALA A 120 6.14 28.44 -13.08
CA ALA A 120 7.20 27.44 -13.17
C ALA A 120 6.63 26.03 -13.28
N ALA A 121 5.92 25.61 -12.23
CA ALA A 121 5.51 24.23 -12.05
C ALA A 121 4.13 24.14 -11.39
N ILE A 122 3.49 23.00 -11.63
CA ILE A 122 2.32 22.54 -10.88
C ILE A 122 2.71 21.18 -10.32
N GLU A 123 3.15 21.17 -9.06
CA GLU A 123 3.41 19.92 -8.36
C GLU A 123 2.09 19.24 -8.04
N SER A 124 2.03 17.94 -8.28
CA SER A 124 0.83 17.12 -8.04
C SER A 124 1.17 15.90 -7.20
N TYR A 125 0.38 15.70 -6.15
CA TYR A 125 0.46 14.58 -5.23
C TYR A 125 -0.89 13.88 -5.21
N LEU A 126 -0.90 12.56 -5.36
CA LEU A 126 -2.12 11.76 -5.43
C LEU A 126 -2.00 10.56 -4.49
N GLY A 127 -3.01 10.34 -3.64
CA GLY A 127 -3.07 9.15 -2.81
C GLY A 127 -4.46 8.86 -2.23
N PRO A 128 -4.81 7.57 -2.04
CA PRO A 128 -4.10 6.37 -2.52
C PRO A 128 -4.18 6.20 -4.06
N GLN A 129 -3.26 5.44 -4.64
CA GLN A 129 -3.25 5.15 -6.10
C GLN A 129 -4.16 3.97 -6.50
N ARG A 130 -4.67 3.23 -5.52
CA ARG A 130 -5.63 2.13 -5.70
C ARG A 130 -6.83 2.37 -4.81
N ILE A 131 -8.02 2.27 -5.39
CA ILE A 131 -9.31 2.45 -4.72
C ILE A 131 -10.32 1.41 -5.24
N LEU A 132 -11.34 1.10 -4.46
CA LEU A 132 -12.37 0.14 -4.87
C LEU A 132 -13.48 0.83 -5.69
N ALA A 133 -13.95 0.14 -6.73
CA ALA A 133 -15.12 0.56 -7.50
C ALA A 133 -16.36 0.66 -6.58
N GLY A 134 -17.20 1.66 -6.79
CA GLY A 134 -18.50 1.75 -6.10
C GLY A 134 -18.99 3.14 -5.70
N GLY A 135 -18.18 4.19 -5.88
CA GLY A 135 -18.60 5.56 -5.58
C GLY A 135 -18.17 6.08 -4.21
N ALA A 136 -17.85 5.19 -3.26
CA ALA A 136 -17.54 5.57 -1.89
C ALA A 136 -16.05 5.91 -1.68
N ASP A 137 -15.16 5.09 -2.26
CA ASP A 137 -13.72 5.32 -2.14
C ASP A 137 -13.27 6.52 -2.99
N PHE A 138 -12.17 7.15 -2.60
CA PHE A 138 -11.58 8.25 -3.35
C PHE A 138 -10.07 8.29 -3.20
N ALA A 139 -9.41 8.83 -4.22
CA ALA A 139 -8.04 9.31 -4.13
C ALA A 139 -8.05 10.83 -3.95
N GLN A 140 -7.23 11.36 -3.05
CA GLN A 140 -7.07 12.79 -2.88
C GLN A 140 -5.93 13.30 -3.76
N LEU A 141 -6.24 14.23 -4.65
CA LEU A 141 -5.28 15.01 -5.43
C LEU A 141 -4.98 16.32 -4.68
N THR A 142 -3.70 16.60 -4.46
CA THR A 142 -3.21 17.86 -3.88
C THR A 142 -2.22 18.52 -4.84
N LEU A 143 -2.32 19.84 -4.98
CA LEU A 143 -1.65 20.61 -6.01
C LEU A 143 -1.00 21.86 -5.41
N LEU A 144 0.26 22.09 -5.76
CA LEU A 144 1.02 23.29 -5.45
C LEU A 144 1.45 23.92 -6.77
N ALA A 145 0.93 25.11 -7.08
CA ALA A 145 1.34 25.86 -8.25
C ALA A 145 2.30 26.96 -7.82
N THR A 146 3.42 27.09 -8.51
CA THR A 146 4.47 28.06 -8.18
C THR A 146 4.84 28.95 -9.37
N ASP A 147 5.28 30.17 -9.06
CA ASP A 147 5.95 31.04 -10.04
C ASP A 147 7.40 30.60 -10.27
N VAL A 148 8.11 31.30 -11.18
CA VAL A 148 9.55 31.09 -11.48
C VAL A 148 10.51 31.26 -10.30
N TYR A 149 10.03 31.77 -9.17
CA TYR A 149 10.80 31.99 -7.95
C TYR A 149 10.39 31.06 -6.80
N ASP A 150 9.65 30.00 -7.12
CA ASP A 150 9.14 29.00 -6.16
C ASP A 150 8.13 29.58 -5.13
N ASN A 151 7.44 30.66 -5.50
CA ASN A 151 6.37 31.20 -4.67
C ASN A 151 5.04 30.54 -5.01
N LEU A 152 4.34 30.04 -4.00
CA LEU A 152 2.97 29.54 -4.17
C LEU A 152 2.04 30.64 -4.68
N LEU A 153 1.29 30.30 -5.73
CA LEU A 153 0.31 31.21 -6.34
C LEU A 153 -0.78 31.63 -5.35
N PRO A 154 -1.35 32.85 -5.51
CA PRO A 154 -2.34 33.38 -4.61
C PRO A 154 -3.68 32.62 -4.70
N ASP A 155 -4.47 32.76 -3.64
CA ASP A 155 -5.85 32.28 -3.61
C ASP A 155 -6.68 32.84 -4.77
N ALA A 156 -7.71 32.08 -5.16
CA ALA A 156 -8.55 32.30 -6.34
C ALA A 156 -7.82 32.18 -7.70
N THR A 157 -6.55 31.74 -7.73
CA THR A 157 -5.94 31.24 -8.97
C THR A 157 -6.74 30.02 -9.45
N SER A 158 -7.24 30.05 -10.67
CA SER A 158 -8.10 29.01 -11.26
C SER A 158 -7.26 28.01 -12.05
N LEU A 159 -7.11 26.79 -11.51
CA LEU A 159 -6.49 25.67 -12.23
C LEU A 159 -7.55 24.92 -13.05
N THR A 160 -7.17 24.34 -14.18
CA THR A 160 -8.04 23.45 -14.95
C THR A 160 -7.66 22.00 -14.70
N LEU A 161 -8.51 21.26 -14.01
CA LEU A 161 -8.34 19.83 -13.76
C LEU A 161 -9.00 19.05 -14.89
N ALA A 162 -8.24 18.19 -15.56
CA ALA A 162 -8.74 17.23 -16.52
C ALA A 162 -8.74 15.83 -15.88
N THR A 163 -9.84 15.10 -16.05
CA THR A 163 -9.98 13.71 -15.61
C THR A 163 -10.52 12.88 -16.75
N ARG A 164 -9.92 11.71 -16.98
CA ARG A 164 -10.38 10.73 -17.96
C ARG A 164 -10.55 9.38 -17.29
N PHE A 165 -11.68 8.74 -17.53
CA PHE A 165 -11.94 7.36 -17.16
C PHE A 165 -12.59 6.64 -18.33
N LYS A 166 -11.93 5.60 -18.84
CA LYS A 166 -12.30 4.93 -20.10
C LYS A 166 -12.37 5.93 -21.27
N GLU A 167 -13.51 6.03 -21.93
CA GLU A 167 -13.79 6.94 -23.05
C GLU A 167 -14.34 8.30 -22.57
N GLN A 168 -14.68 8.43 -21.29
CA GLN A 168 -15.23 9.66 -20.75
C GLN A 168 -14.10 10.58 -20.29
N GLN A 169 -14.15 11.83 -20.75
CA GLN A 169 -13.24 12.88 -20.33
C GLN A 169 -14.05 14.08 -19.84
N GLN A 170 -13.62 14.67 -18.74
CA GLN A 170 -14.21 15.85 -18.16
C GLN A 170 -13.12 16.85 -17.77
N THR A 171 -13.47 18.13 -17.80
CA THR A 171 -12.65 19.21 -17.28
C THR A 171 -13.44 20.03 -16.30
N GLU A 172 -12.76 20.56 -15.29
CA GLU A 172 -13.36 21.44 -14.31
C GLU A 172 -12.36 22.47 -13.81
N THR A 173 -12.89 23.58 -13.30
CA THR A 173 -12.07 24.62 -12.67
C THR A 173 -11.90 24.30 -11.18
N LEU A 174 -10.65 24.30 -10.72
CA LEU A 174 -10.27 24.08 -9.34
C LEU A 174 -9.56 25.33 -8.78
N PRO A 175 -10.20 26.09 -7.88
CA PRO A 175 -9.59 27.29 -7.30
C PRO A 175 -8.52 26.93 -6.26
N VAL A 176 -7.42 27.68 -6.26
CA VAL A 176 -6.45 27.69 -5.17
C VAL A 176 -7.06 28.35 -3.94
N LYS A 177 -6.95 27.68 -2.78
CA LYS A 177 -7.40 28.18 -1.47
C LYS A 177 -6.33 27.92 -0.42
N ASN A 178 -5.98 28.94 0.36
CA ASN A 178 -4.84 28.88 1.28
C ASN A 178 -3.55 28.43 0.57
N ARG A 179 -3.33 28.90 -0.66
CA ARG A 179 -2.15 28.60 -1.51
C ARG A 179 -2.01 27.14 -1.97
N ILE A 180 -3.02 26.31 -1.75
CA ILE A 180 -3.07 24.91 -2.18
C ILE A 180 -4.38 24.68 -2.94
N ALA A 181 -4.37 23.81 -3.95
CA ALA A 181 -5.60 23.29 -4.54
C ALA A 181 -5.67 21.79 -4.26
N TRP A 182 -6.87 21.27 -4.00
CA TRP A 182 -7.06 19.85 -3.74
C TRP A 182 -8.44 19.39 -4.17
N LYS A 183 -8.57 18.11 -4.51
CA LYS A 183 -9.84 17.48 -4.83
C LYS A 183 -9.84 16.00 -4.48
N ASN A 184 -10.96 15.53 -3.92
CA ASN A 184 -11.22 14.09 -3.82
C ASN A 184 -11.80 13.59 -5.15
N LEU A 185 -11.14 12.59 -5.74
CA LEU A 185 -11.53 11.91 -6.96
C LEU A 185 -12.16 10.57 -6.59
N PHE A 186 -13.49 10.55 -6.55
CA PHE A 186 -14.27 9.37 -6.15
C PHE A 186 -14.24 8.28 -7.22
N SER A 187 -14.27 7.03 -6.77
CA SER A 187 -14.29 5.87 -7.65
C SER A 187 -15.60 5.79 -8.46
N PRO A 188 -15.55 5.41 -9.73
CA PRO A 188 -16.76 5.03 -10.46
C PRO A 188 -17.25 3.64 -10.02
N GLN A 189 -18.44 3.24 -10.48
CA GLN A 189 -18.97 1.88 -10.24
C GLN A 189 -18.24 0.79 -11.02
N LYS A 190 -17.48 1.14 -12.07
CA LYS A 190 -16.77 0.19 -12.92
C LYS A 190 -15.29 0.19 -12.64
N THR A 191 -14.65 -0.97 -12.78
CA THR A 191 -13.18 -1.07 -12.75
C THR A 191 -12.54 -0.41 -13.96
N GLY A 192 -11.27 -0.07 -13.80
CA GLY A 192 -10.43 0.48 -14.85
C GLY A 192 -9.39 1.44 -14.31
N THR A 193 -8.84 2.24 -15.21
CA THR A 193 -7.82 3.24 -14.87
C THR A 193 -8.37 4.64 -15.10
N MET A 194 -8.26 5.48 -14.07
CA MET A 194 -8.56 6.90 -14.14
C MET A 194 -7.26 7.69 -14.25
N PHE A 195 -7.21 8.61 -15.20
CA PHE A 195 -6.09 9.50 -15.42
C PHE A 195 -6.49 10.93 -15.08
N THR A 196 -5.57 11.68 -14.48
CA THR A 196 -5.81 13.08 -14.20
C THR A 196 -4.55 13.93 -14.34
N ALA A 197 -4.73 15.15 -14.84
CA ALA A 197 -3.68 16.14 -14.97
C ALA A 197 -4.29 17.53 -14.79
N VAL A 198 -3.46 18.47 -14.38
CA VAL A 198 -3.86 19.85 -14.12
C VAL A 198 -3.10 20.78 -15.02
N HIS A 199 -3.77 21.83 -15.48
CA HIS A 199 -3.25 22.80 -16.41
C HIS A 199 -3.49 24.23 -15.91
N LEU A 200 -2.50 25.11 -16.11
CA LEU A 200 -2.58 26.54 -15.92
C LEU A 200 -1.75 27.24 -17.00
N ASN A 201 -2.40 28.04 -17.84
CA ASN A 201 -1.81 28.79 -18.96
C ASN A 201 -1.07 27.92 -19.99
N GLU A 202 0.25 27.78 -19.87
CA GLU A 202 1.12 26.99 -20.76
C GLU A 202 1.88 25.91 -19.97
N ARG A 203 1.41 25.60 -18.75
CA ARG A 203 2.04 24.66 -17.81
C ARG A 203 1.06 23.57 -17.42
N SER A 204 1.59 22.34 -17.37
CA SER A 204 0.87 21.15 -16.96
C SER A 204 1.57 20.46 -15.79
N SER A 205 0.77 19.84 -14.92
CA SER A 205 1.29 18.90 -13.93
C SER A 205 1.74 17.59 -14.58
N LYS A 206 2.43 16.75 -13.82
CA LYS A 206 2.60 15.33 -14.18
C LYS A 206 1.24 14.65 -14.29
N LEU A 207 1.15 13.66 -15.18
CA LEU A 207 0.00 12.76 -15.27
C LEU A 207 -0.06 11.89 -14.02
N GLN A 208 -1.22 11.86 -13.38
CA GLN A 208 -1.50 11.03 -12.22
C GLN A 208 -2.46 9.90 -12.62
N THR A 209 -2.26 8.72 -12.03
CA THR A 209 -3.00 7.50 -12.37
C THR A 209 -3.62 6.90 -11.11
N ILE A 210 -4.91 6.57 -11.18
CA ILE A 210 -5.66 5.85 -10.15
C ILE A 210 -6.14 4.54 -10.75
N TYR A 211 -5.81 3.43 -10.10
CA TYR A 211 -6.33 2.11 -10.43
C TYR A 211 -7.59 1.84 -9.61
N ILE A 212 -8.68 1.52 -10.30
CA ILE A 212 -9.97 1.22 -9.68
C ILE A 212 -10.17 -0.29 -9.76
N ASP A 213 -9.95 -0.94 -8.63
CA ASP A 213 -10.11 -2.38 -8.46
C ASP A 213 -11.57 -2.74 -8.20
N ALA A 214 -11.94 -4.00 -8.39
CA ALA A 214 -13.30 -4.44 -8.09
C ALA A 214 -13.58 -4.30 -6.59
N HIS A 215 -14.84 -4.04 -6.25
CA HIS A 215 -15.28 -4.09 -4.88
C HIS A 215 -15.22 -5.54 -4.35
N LEU A 216 -15.55 -5.72 -3.07
CA LEU A 216 -15.71 -7.05 -2.47
C LEU A 216 -16.60 -7.96 -3.32
N ALA A 217 -16.16 -9.21 -3.47
CA ALA A 217 -16.87 -10.24 -4.21
C ALA A 217 -18.27 -10.49 -3.62
N THR A 218 -19.20 -10.89 -4.47
CA THR A 218 -20.49 -11.47 -4.07
C THR A 218 -20.42 -12.99 -4.08
N ASP A 219 -21.41 -13.61 -3.45
CA ASP A 219 -21.59 -15.06 -3.50
C ASP A 219 -21.58 -15.60 -4.93
N PHE A 220 -21.07 -16.81 -5.08
CA PHE A 220 -20.76 -17.41 -6.38
C PHE A 220 -21.18 -18.89 -6.44
N ASN A 221 -21.10 -19.49 -7.62
CA ASN A 221 -21.37 -20.91 -7.77
C ASN A 221 -20.07 -21.69 -7.96
N ILE A 222 -20.05 -22.96 -7.54
CA ILE A 222 -18.99 -23.90 -7.81
C ILE A 222 -19.53 -25.13 -8.56
N THR A 223 -18.66 -25.71 -9.37
CA THR A 223 -18.86 -26.98 -10.08
C THR A 223 -17.66 -27.89 -9.84
N TYR A 224 -17.78 -29.16 -10.23
CA TYR A 224 -16.69 -30.11 -10.16
C TYR A 224 -16.67 -31.01 -11.39
N GLU A 225 -15.47 -31.50 -11.70
CA GLU A 225 -15.22 -32.48 -12.74
C GLU A 225 -14.30 -33.58 -12.18
N ARG A 226 -14.56 -34.82 -12.57
CA ARG A 226 -13.75 -35.99 -12.19
C ARG A 226 -13.79 -37.03 -13.31
N PRO A 227 -12.73 -37.85 -13.50
CA PRO A 227 -12.72 -38.81 -14.59
C PRO A 227 -13.60 -40.03 -14.32
N ASN A 228 -13.81 -40.41 -13.05
CA ASN A 228 -14.70 -41.51 -12.66
C ASN A 228 -15.32 -41.28 -11.26
N PRO A 229 -16.41 -41.99 -10.90
CA PRO A 229 -17.11 -41.79 -9.63
C PRO A 229 -16.64 -42.71 -8.48
N PHE A 230 -15.51 -43.37 -8.60
CA PHE A 230 -15.01 -44.37 -7.65
C PHE A 230 -13.98 -43.78 -6.68
N ALA A 231 -13.99 -44.30 -5.45
CA ALA A 231 -13.03 -44.01 -4.41
C ALA A 231 -11.74 -44.82 -4.61
N ASP A 232 -10.96 -44.42 -5.61
CA ASP A 232 -9.77 -45.14 -6.08
C ASP A 232 -8.46 -44.72 -5.41
N ALA A 233 -8.46 -43.63 -4.62
CA ALA A 233 -7.26 -43.02 -4.05
C ALA A 233 -6.15 -42.68 -5.08
N ASP A 234 -6.52 -42.51 -6.35
CA ASP A 234 -5.56 -42.36 -7.46
C ASP A 234 -5.90 -41.14 -8.33
N GLN A 235 -7.18 -40.94 -8.63
CA GLN A 235 -7.59 -39.87 -9.54
C GLN A 235 -7.94 -38.56 -8.82
N ILE A 236 -8.06 -37.48 -9.60
CA ILE A 236 -8.26 -36.13 -9.09
C ILE A 236 -9.69 -35.66 -9.38
N THR A 237 -10.34 -35.11 -8.36
CA THR A 237 -11.51 -34.25 -8.53
C THR A 237 -11.07 -32.80 -8.60
N THR A 238 -11.49 -32.12 -9.66
CA THR A 238 -11.20 -30.70 -9.91
C THR A 238 -12.44 -29.88 -9.59
N PHE A 239 -12.31 -28.90 -8.70
CA PHE A 239 -13.33 -27.89 -8.43
C PHE A 239 -13.07 -26.64 -9.26
N LYS A 240 -14.15 -25.99 -9.69
CA LYS A 240 -14.09 -24.75 -10.45
C LYS A 240 -15.16 -23.79 -9.96
N THR A 241 -14.84 -22.52 -9.83
CA THR A 241 -15.84 -21.48 -9.58
C THR A 241 -16.49 -21.03 -10.88
N GLY A 242 -17.71 -20.50 -10.81
CA GLY A 242 -18.20 -19.57 -11.81
C GLY A 242 -17.34 -18.28 -11.83
N THR A 243 -17.62 -17.40 -12.79
CA THR A 243 -16.98 -16.08 -12.80
C THR A 243 -17.45 -15.26 -11.60
N ILE A 244 -16.53 -15.01 -10.67
CA ILE A 244 -16.77 -14.24 -9.45
C ILE A 244 -16.73 -12.75 -9.78
N LYS A 245 -17.72 -12.03 -9.27
CA LYS A 245 -17.89 -10.59 -9.50
C LYS A 245 -18.18 -9.87 -8.20
N ASP A 246 -18.02 -8.55 -8.22
CA ASP A 246 -18.53 -7.67 -7.18
C ASP A 246 -20.00 -7.30 -7.41
N GLN A 247 -20.58 -6.56 -6.46
CA GLN A 247 -21.97 -6.09 -6.52
C GLN A 247 -22.27 -5.16 -7.72
N TYR A 248 -21.26 -4.57 -8.35
CA TYR A 248 -21.38 -3.72 -9.53
C TYR A 248 -21.13 -4.49 -10.84
N GLY A 249 -20.95 -5.81 -10.75
CA GLY A 249 -20.71 -6.70 -11.88
C GLY A 249 -19.30 -6.60 -12.45
N ASN A 250 -18.35 -6.04 -11.70
CA ASN A 250 -16.93 -6.07 -12.07
C ASN A 250 -16.32 -7.42 -11.73
N LEU A 251 -15.38 -7.85 -12.55
CA LEU A 251 -14.62 -9.08 -12.30
C LEU A 251 -13.74 -8.90 -11.06
N ILE A 252 -13.77 -9.84 -10.13
CA ILE A 252 -12.86 -9.81 -8.97
C ILE A 252 -11.41 -9.87 -9.46
N SER A 253 -10.51 -9.21 -8.74
CA SER A 253 -9.09 -9.17 -9.08
C SER A 253 -8.48 -10.57 -9.16
N ASP A 254 -7.52 -10.73 -10.07
CA ASP A 254 -6.70 -11.93 -10.12
C ASP A 254 -5.94 -12.13 -8.80
N ALA A 255 -5.55 -13.38 -8.54
CA ALA A 255 -4.93 -13.82 -7.31
C ALA A 255 -5.81 -13.71 -6.05
N THR A 256 -7.13 -13.54 -6.19
CA THR A 256 -8.06 -13.69 -5.07
C THR A 256 -8.12 -15.16 -4.67
N LEU A 257 -7.83 -15.47 -3.40
CA LEU A 257 -7.79 -16.84 -2.90
C LEU A 257 -9.20 -17.36 -2.60
N VAL A 258 -9.57 -18.48 -3.22
CA VAL A 258 -10.79 -19.22 -2.96
C VAL A 258 -10.44 -20.53 -2.25
N ASN A 259 -11.01 -20.72 -1.06
CA ASN A 259 -10.83 -21.91 -0.24
C ASN A 259 -12.02 -22.85 -0.42
N PHE A 260 -11.76 -24.09 -0.81
CA PHE A 260 -12.76 -25.16 -0.89
C PHE A 260 -12.65 -26.01 0.38
N VAL A 261 -13.71 -26.06 1.16
CA VAL A 261 -13.83 -26.87 2.36
C VAL A 261 -14.70 -28.08 2.02
N ILE A 262 -14.16 -29.26 2.29
CA ILE A 262 -14.83 -30.54 2.05
C ILE A 262 -15.08 -31.20 3.40
N LYS A 263 -16.35 -31.42 3.72
CA LYS A 263 -16.75 -32.24 4.86
C LYS A 263 -17.01 -33.66 4.39
N THR A 264 -16.30 -34.62 4.99
CA THR A 264 -16.49 -36.04 4.70
C THR A 264 -17.66 -36.61 5.50
N GLN A 265 -18.12 -37.80 5.11
CA GLN A 265 -19.15 -38.55 5.84
C GLN A 265 -18.80 -38.79 7.31
N ASP A 266 -17.51 -38.92 7.65
CA ASP A 266 -17.02 -39.08 9.03
C ASP A 266 -16.79 -37.73 9.74
N SER A 267 -17.34 -36.64 9.19
CA SER A 267 -17.17 -35.27 9.69
C SER A 267 -15.73 -34.75 9.74
N GLN A 268 -14.82 -35.36 8.96
CA GLN A 268 -13.48 -34.82 8.76
C GLN A 268 -13.55 -33.64 7.79
N LEU A 269 -12.70 -32.63 8.00
CA LEU A 269 -12.57 -31.49 7.11
C LEU A 269 -11.29 -31.63 6.29
N LEU A 270 -11.45 -31.64 4.97
CA LEU A 270 -10.37 -31.51 4.00
C LEU A 270 -10.45 -30.10 3.39
N GLN A 271 -9.30 -29.60 2.93
CA GLN A 271 -9.24 -28.28 2.29
C GLN A 271 -8.34 -28.35 1.06
N THR A 272 -8.75 -27.62 0.03
CA THR A 272 -7.91 -27.26 -1.11
C THR A 272 -8.22 -25.82 -1.50
N SER A 273 -7.38 -25.17 -2.29
CA SER A 273 -7.55 -23.76 -2.63
C SER A 273 -7.08 -23.46 -4.04
N GLY A 274 -7.69 -22.44 -4.65
CA GLY A 274 -7.32 -21.93 -5.96
C GLY A 274 -7.31 -20.41 -5.95
N ALA A 275 -6.38 -19.81 -6.68
CA ALA A 275 -6.37 -18.37 -6.91
C ALA A 275 -7.18 -18.04 -8.17
N THR A 276 -7.89 -16.92 -8.17
CA THR A 276 -8.63 -16.48 -9.36
C THR A 276 -7.69 -16.07 -10.49
N LEU A 277 -8.05 -16.49 -11.70
CA LEU A 277 -7.54 -15.95 -12.95
C LEU A 277 -8.74 -15.63 -13.84
N ASN A 278 -8.85 -14.37 -14.28
CA ASN A 278 -10.03 -13.85 -14.94
C ASN A 278 -11.33 -14.15 -14.15
N GLY A 279 -11.27 -13.92 -12.83
CA GLY A 279 -12.37 -14.13 -11.90
C GLY A 279 -12.84 -15.57 -11.73
N VAL A 280 -12.08 -16.57 -12.20
CA VAL A 280 -12.39 -17.98 -11.98
C VAL A 280 -11.25 -18.64 -11.21
N ALA A 281 -11.55 -19.35 -10.13
CA ALA A 281 -10.59 -20.15 -9.40
C ALA A 281 -10.81 -21.65 -9.68
N GLN A 282 -9.71 -22.40 -9.69
CA GLN A 282 -9.69 -23.84 -9.86
C GLN A 282 -8.83 -24.47 -8.76
N ALA A 283 -9.31 -25.57 -8.18
CA ALA A 283 -8.60 -26.32 -7.15
C ALA A 283 -8.75 -27.81 -7.39
N GLN A 284 -7.83 -28.61 -6.84
CA GLN A 284 -7.78 -30.05 -7.06
C GLN A 284 -7.65 -30.79 -5.73
N ILE A 285 -8.26 -31.98 -5.67
CA ILE A 285 -8.13 -32.88 -4.54
C ILE A 285 -8.14 -34.34 -5.02
N LEU A 286 -7.30 -35.18 -4.40
CA LEU A 286 -7.25 -36.62 -4.68
C LEU A 286 -8.55 -37.29 -4.25
N HIS A 287 -9.04 -38.24 -5.03
CA HIS A 287 -10.18 -39.08 -4.70
C HIS A 287 -10.01 -39.74 -3.31
N PRO A 288 -11.12 -40.01 -2.61
CA PRO A 288 -11.04 -40.72 -1.36
C PRO A 288 -10.59 -42.17 -1.56
N ASN A 289 -10.08 -42.77 -0.49
CA ASN A 289 -9.66 -44.17 -0.46
C ASN A 289 -10.75 -45.13 0.02
N ARG A 290 -11.99 -44.69 0.11
CA ARG A 290 -13.16 -45.52 0.41
C ARG A 290 -14.42 -44.83 -0.08
N ALA A 291 -15.45 -45.62 -0.36
CA ALA A 291 -16.76 -45.08 -0.70
C ALA A 291 -17.26 -44.15 0.40
N GLN A 292 -17.66 -42.95 0.02
CA GLN A 292 -18.21 -41.94 0.92
C GLN A 292 -18.84 -40.79 0.14
N ASN A 293 -19.61 -39.96 0.87
CA ASN A 293 -20.10 -38.69 0.38
C ASN A 293 -19.23 -37.54 0.90
N TRP A 294 -19.01 -36.56 0.03
CA TRP A 294 -18.38 -35.29 0.35
C TRP A 294 -19.38 -34.15 0.19
N GLU A 295 -19.47 -33.29 1.19
CA GLU A 295 -20.14 -31.99 1.12
C GLU A 295 -19.08 -30.91 0.89
N VAL A 296 -19.17 -30.17 -0.22
CA VAL A 296 -18.17 -29.19 -0.62
C VAL A 296 -18.80 -27.80 -0.67
N GLN A 297 -18.15 -26.83 -0.03
CA GLN A 297 -18.49 -25.40 -0.16
C GLN A 297 -17.19 -24.60 -0.28
N ALA A 298 -17.24 -23.51 -1.04
CA ALA A 298 -16.10 -22.63 -1.27
C ALA A 298 -16.33 -21.24 -0.68
N PHE A 299 -15.23 -20.59 -0.32
CA PHE A 299 -15.23 -19.32 0.39
C PHE A 299 -14.13 -18.42 -0.13
N ILE A 300 -14.46 -17.14 -0.31
CA ILE A 300 -13.48 -16.07 -0.17
C ILE A 300 -13.60 -15.62 1.28
N THR A 301 -12.61 -15.96 2.10
CA THR A 301 -12.70 -15.89 3.57
C THR A 301 -13.15 -14.51 4.05
N GLY A 302 -14.28 -14.48 4.76
CA GLY A 302 -14.86 -13.26 5.33
C GLY A 302 -15.54 -12.32 4.33
N ILE A 303 -15.66 -12.73 3.06
CA ILE A 303 -16.17 -11.88 1.98
C ILE A 303 -17.40 -12.50 1.29
N ALA A 304 -17.27 -13.72 0.77
CA ALA A 304 -18.31 -14.35 -0.06
C ALA A 304 -18.27 -15.87 0.05
N GLU A 305 -19.42 -16.50 -0.13
CA GLU A 305 -19.59 -17.95 -0.05
C GLU A 305 -20.14 -18.52 -1.35
N SER A 306 -19.91 -19.81 -1.58
CA SER A 306 -20.53 -20.52 -2.69
C SER A 306 -21.79 -21.28 -2.29
N ASN A 307 -22.53 -21.77 -3.29
CA ASN A 307 -23.45 -22.89 -3.09
C ASN A 307 -22.71 -24.13 -2.53
N ALA A 308 -23.46 -25.03 -1.90
CA ALA A 308 -22.95 -26.34 -1.50
C ALA A 308 -23.11 -27.38 -2.62
N LEU A 309 -22.17 -28.32 -2.70
CA LEU A 309 -22.20 -29.48 -3.59
C LEU A 309 -22.14 -30.77 -2.77
N THR A 310 -22.84 -31.81 -3.23
CA THR A 310 -22.67 -33.17 -2.70
C THR A 310 -22.05 -34.06 -3.76
N ILE A 311 -20.97 -34.75 -3.42
CA ILE A 311 -20.24 -35.65 -4.32
C ILE A 311 -20.19 -37.04 -3.71
N ALA A 312 -20.83 -37.99 -4.37
CA ALA A 312 -20.82 -39.39 -3.97
C ALA A 312 -19.67 -40.14 -4.65
N TYR A 313 -18.86 -40.87 -3.87
CA TYR A 313 -17.88 -41.82 -4.36
C TYR A 313 -18.31 -43.24 -4.06
N ALA A 314 -18.37 -44.07 -5.09
CA ALA A 314 -18.66 -45.50 -4.99
C ALA A 314 -17.38 -46.32 -4.70
N PRO A 315 -17.49 -47.57 -4.21
CA PRO A 315 -16.32 -48.44 -4.04
C PRO A 315 -15.57 -48.67 -5.36
N ALA A 316 -14.23 -48.61 -5.33
CA ALA A 316 -13.39 -48.84 -6.50
C ALA A 316 -13.24 -50.32 -6.90
N LEU A 317 -13.52 -51.23 -5.97
CA LEU A 317 -13.57 -52.68 -6.19
C LEU A 317 -14.74 -53.29 -5.40
N ASP A 318 -15.22 -54.45 -5.82
CA ASP A 318 -16.28 -55.19 -5.12
C ASP A 318 -15.72 -56.16 -4.08
N ALA A 319 -14.68 -56.89 -4.47
CA ALA A 319 -14.00 -57.88 -3.66
C ALA A 319 -12.58 -58.07 -4.19
N PHE A 320 -11.75 -58.76 -3.43
CA PHE A 320 -10.40 -59.13 -3.83
C PHE A 320 -10.09 -60.58 -3.40
N PRO A 321 -9.25 -61.32 -4.13
CA PRO A 321 -8.75 -62.61 -3.67
C PRO A 321 -7.92 -62.45 -2.40
N LEU A 322 -8.12 -63.35 -1.44
CA LEU A 322 -7.41 -63.37 -0.16
C LEU A 322 -7.10 -64.83 0.18
N GLU A 323 -5.82 -65.13 0.37
CA GLU A 323 -5.34 -66.48 0.70
C GLU A 323 -4.41 -66.43 1.92
N TRP A 324 -4.54 -67.44 2.79
CA TRP A 324 -3.65 -67.69 3.92
C TRP A 324 -2.88 -68.98 3.69
N ASP A 325 -1.56 -68.89 3.60
CA ASP A 325 -0.65 -70.04 3.54
C ASP A 325 -0.07 -70.30 4.93
N GLU A 326 -0.70 -71.23 5.66
CA GLU A 326 -0.30 -71.63 7.02
C GLU A 326 1.12 -72.21 7.06
N THR A 327 1.56 -72.89 5.99
CA THR A 327 2.88 -73.54 5.96
C THR A 327 4.03 -72.56 5.85
N LYS A 328 3.80 -71.41 5.20
CA LYS A 328 4.79 -70.34 5.00
C LYS A 328 4.55 -69.13 5.90
N ALA A 329 3.45 -69.14 6.64
CA ALA A 329 2.94 -67.98 7.38
C ALA A 329 2.80 -66.73 6.48
N VAL A 330 2.20 -66.88 5.30
CA VAL A 330 2.04 -65.78 4.32
C VAL A 330 0.58 -65.49 4.03
N VAL A 331 0.22 -64.21 4.08
CA VAL A 331 -1.08 -63.71 3.60
C VAL A 331 -0.89 -63.12 2.21
N LYS A 332 -1.61 -63.64 1.22
CA LYS A 332 -1.60 -63.11 -0.14
C LYS A 332 -2.90 -62.38 -0.44
N VAL A 333 -2.78 -61.18 -0.98
CA VAL A 333 -3.90 -60.32 -1.35
C VAL A 333 -3.77 -59.94 -2.82
N GLY A 334 -4.85 -60.10 -3.57
CA GLY A 334 -4.91 -59.74 -4.99
C GLY A 334 -4.82 -60.96 -5.94
N PRO A 335 -4.89 -60.74 -7.27
CA PRO A 335 -4.86 -59.44 -7.93
C PRO A 335 -6.06 -58.55 -7.57
N LEU A 336 -5.79 -57.28 -7.27
CA LEU A 336 -6.79 -56.26 -7.03
C LEU A 336 -7.30 -55.75 -8.37
N THR A 337 -8.58 -55.97 -8.63
CA THR A 337 -9.24 -55.53 -9.85
C THR A 337 -10.30 -54.48 -9.53
N GLY A 338 -10.28 -53.39 -10.31
CA GLY A 338 -11.27 -52.34 -10.24
C GLY A 338 -12.57 -52.70 -10.96
N LYS A 339 -13.49 -51.73 -10.98
CA LYS A 339 -14.83 -51.87 -11.56
C LYS A 339 -14.89 -52.18 -13.06
N LEU A 340 -13.83 -51.89 -13.81
CA LEU A 340 -13.71 -52.21 -15.23
C LEU A 340 -12.87 -53.48 -15.46
N GLN A 341 -12.66 -54.31 -14.42
CA GLN A 341 -11.78 -55.48 -14.43
C GLN A 341 -10.31 -55.17 -14.73
N GLN A 342 -9.93 -53.90 -14.70
CA GLN A 342 -8.55 -53.43 -14.79
C GLN A 342 -7.81 -53.67 -13.47
N LEU A 343 -6.50 -53.87 -13.53
CA LEU A 343 -5.66 -53.89 -12.35
C LEU A 343 -5.72 -52.52 -11.65
N LEU A 344 -5.81 -52.49 -10.33
CA LEU A 344 -5.68 -51.23 -9.58
C LEU A 344 -4.26 -50.69 -9.67
N ALA A 345 -4.13 -49.38 -9.44
CA ALA A 345 -2.87 -48.67 -9.55
C ALA A 345 -1.77 -49.28 -8.66
N GLU A 346 -0.55 -49.23 -9.17
CA GLU A 346 0.66 -49.51 -8.40
C GLU A 346 0.68 -48.67 -7.13
N GLY A 347 1.09 -49.28 -6.02
CA GLY A 347 1.15 -48.55 -4.77
C GLY A 347 -0.16 -48.50 -3.95
N THR A 348 -1.25 -49.13 -4.40
CA THR A 348 -2.53 -49.18 -3.67
C THR A 348 -2.29 -49.72 -2.24
N PRO A 349 -2.67 -48.99 -1.18
CA PRO A 349 -2.44 -49.42 0.18
C PRO A 349 -3.38 -50.55 0.59
N VAL A 350 -2.81 -51.57 1.22
CA VAL A 350 -3.50 -52.73 1.79
C VAL A 350 -3.15 -52.79 3.26
N VAL A 351 -4.18 -52.81 4.11
CA VAL A 351 -4.03 -52.87 5.56
C VAL A 351 -4.44 -54.25 6.05
N LEU A 352 -3.53 -54.94 6.72
CA LEU A 352 -3.75 -56.21 7.40
C LEU A 352 -3.82 -55.98 8.90
N GLN A 353 -4.90 -56.41 9.53
CA GLN A 353 -5.06 -56.46 10.99
C GLN A 353 -5.08 -57.91 11.45
N LEU A 354 -4.22 -58.24 12.42
CA LEU A 354 -4.18 -59.53 13.09
C LEU A 354 -4.63 -59.36 14.53
N LYS A 355 -5.80 -59.88 14.86
CA LYS A 355 -6.39 -59.76 16.19
C LYS A 355 -6.27 -61.08 16.94
N SER A 356 -5.75 -61.04 18.16
CA SER A 356 -5.72 -62.18 19.08
C SER A 356 -6.35 -61.78 20.42
N THR A 357 -6.47 -62.75 21.33
CA THR A 357 -6.83 -62.48 22.73
C THR A 357 -5.81 -61.62 23.48
N LYS A 358 -4.56 -61.54 22.97
CA LYS A 358 -3.46 -60.81 23.61
C LYS A 358 -3.23 -59.41 23.03
N GLY A 359 -3.90 -59.06 21.92
CA GLY A 359 -3.75 -57.77 21.26
C GLY A 359 -4.00 -57.81 19.75
N THR A 360 -3.91 -56.63 19.13
CA THR A 360 -4.08 -56.43 17.68
C THR A 360 -2.79 -55.89 17.07
N TYR A 361 -2.34 -56.49 15.97
CA TYR A 361 -1.25 -56.00 15.14
C TYR A 361 -1.81 -55.42 13.85
N THR A 362 -1.26 -54.29 13.39
CA THR A 362 -1.63 -53.68 12.11
C THR A 362 -0.39 -53.59 11.23
N LEU A 363 -0.50 -54.14 10.03
CA LEU A 363 0.52 -54.05 8.99
C LEU A 363 -0.08 -53.29 7.80
N GLU A 364 0.75 -52.49 7.15
CA GLU A 364 0.38 -51.82 5.90
C GLU A 364 1.45 -52.11 4.86
N LYS A 365 1.02 -52.50 3.66
CA LYS A 365 1.88 -52.64 2.49
C LYS A 365 1.18 -52.08 1.27
N LYS A 366 1.99 -51.72 0.29
CA LYS A 366 1.53 -51.24 -1.01
C LYS A 366 1.59 -52.36 -2.03
N THR A 367 0.65 -52.39 -2.97
CA THR A 367 0.64 -53.40 -4.02
C THR A 367 1.76 -53.21 -5.04
N GLN A 368 2.23 -54.34 -5.58
CA GLN A 368 2.99 -54.47 -6.81
C GLN A 368 2.24 -55.39 -7.77
N GLU A 369 2.03 -54.96 -9.01
CA GLU A 369 1.21 -55.65 -10.03
C GLU A 369 -0.17 -56.06 -9.48
N GLY A 370 -0.79 -55.14 -8.75
CA GLY A 370 -2.09 -55.35 -8.10
C GLY A 370 -2.10 -56.43 -7.01
N LYS A 371 -0.94 -56.90 -6.54
CA LYS A 371 -0.81 -57.95 -5.52
C LYS A 371 0.02 -57.47 -4.34
N VAL A 372 -0.17 -58.08 -3.19
CA VAL A 372 0.71 -57.87 -2.03
C VAL A 372 0.77 -59.12 -1.16
N GLU A 373 1.94 -59.36 -0.59
CA GLU A 373 2.18 -60.46 0.33
C GLU A 373 2.64 -59.94 1.69
N PHE A 374 2.02 -60.41 2.77
CA PHE A 374 2.45 -60.17 4.14
C PHE A 374 3.07 -61.44 4.71
N GLN A 375 4.35 -61.36 5.09
CA GLN A 375 5.03 -62.45 5.79
C GLN A 375 4.87 -62.26 7.30
N LEU A 376 4.27 -63.25 7.97
CA LEU A 376 3.98 -63.24 9.39
C LEU A 376 5.02 -64.08 10.13
N ASN A 377 6.21 -63.51 10.33
CA ASN A 377 7.31 -64.20 11.00
C ASN A 377 7.04 -64.36 12.51
N THR A 378 7.16 -65.58 13.02
CA THR A 378 6.91 -65.96 14.41
C THR A 378 7.91 -65.35 15.41
N SER A 379 9.02 -64.83 14.91
CA SER A 379 9.97 -64.02 15.69
C SER A 379 9.36 -62.69 16.16
N PHE A 380 8.35 -62.17 15.44
CA PHE A 380 7.65 -60.94 15.77
C PHE A 380 6.24 -61.18 16.30
N TYR A 381 5.57 -62.24 15.81
CA TYR A 381 4.20 -62.60 16.18
C TYR A 381 4.20 -63.90 16.98
N LYS A 382 3.74 -63.85 18.24
CA LYS A 382 3.75 -65.04 19.11
C LYS A 382 2.86 -66.15 18.51
N PRO A 383 3.26 -67.43 18.62
CA PRO A 383 2.39 -68.53 18.22
C PRO A 383 1.02 -68.47 18.90
N GLY A 384 -0.03 -68.77 18.14
CA GLY A 384 -1.41 -68.72 18.63
C GLY A 384 -2.47 -68.56 17.53
N ILE A 385 -3.71 -68.37 17.99
CA ILE A 385 -4.89 -68.20 17.14
C ILE A 385 -5.16 -66.71 16.92
N TYR A 386 -5.33 -66.33 15.66
CA TYR A 386 -5.60 -64.95 15.24
C TYR A 386 -6.81 -64.86 14.31
N ASP A 387 -7.52 -63.74 14.37
CA ASP A 387 -8.44 -63.31 13.31
C ASP A 387 -7.71 -62.33 12.39
N LEU A 388 -7.74 -62.64 11.11
CA LEU A 388 -7.10 -61.87 10.06
C LEU A 388 -8.16 -61.02 9.37
N LYS A 389 -7.98 -59.70 9.36
CA LYS A 389 -8.82 -58.78 8.59
C LYS A 389 -7.96 -57.98 7.62
N VAL A 390 -8.22 -58.11 6.33
CA VAL A 390 -7.58 -57.31 5.29
C VAL A 390 -8.55 -56.25 4.81
N THR A 391 -8.10 -55.00 4.70
CA THR A 391 -8.88 -53.86 4.18
C THR A 391 -8.13 -53.23 3.01
N VAL A 392 -8.83 -53.05 1.89
CA VAL A 392 -8.35 -52.42 0.66
C VAL A 392 -9.41 -51.46 0.14
N LEU A 393 -9.05 -50.19 0.01
CA LEU A 393 -9.95 -49.11 -0.43
C LEU A 393 -11.36 -49.13 0.22
N GLY A 394 -11.41 -49.41 1.53
CA GLY A 394 -12.65 -49.52 2.31
C GLY A 394 -13.37 -50.87 2.23
N VAL A 395 -13.00 -51.76 1.32
CA VAL A 395 -13.53 -53.14 1.25
C VAL A 395 -12.73 -54.03 2.20
N SER A 396 -13.41 -54.83 3.02
CA SER A 396 -12.77 -55.72 4.00
C SER A 396 -13.11 -57.19 3.75
N LYS A 397 -12.14 -58.08 3.99
CA LYS A 397 -12.35 -59.53 4.14
C LYS A 397 -11.70 -60.03 5.41
N THR A 398 -12.33 -61.01 6.05
CA THR A 398 -11.87 -61.60 7.30
C THR A 398 -11.70 -63.12 7.16
N ILE A 399 -10.63 -63.66 7.71
CA ILE A 399 -10.44 -65.09 7.95
C ILE A 399 -10.31 -65.27 9.46
N GLU A 400 -11.25 -66.00 10.06
CA GLU A 400 -11.27 -66.22 11.51
C GLU A 400 -10.38 -67.41 11.89
N LYS A 401 -9.79 -67.34 13.08
CA LYS A 401 -9.05 -68.44 13.73
C LYS A 401 -7.94 -69.07 12.88
N ILE A 402 -7.07 -68.25 12.28
CA ILE A 402 -5.83 -68.74 11.68
C ILE A 402 -4.83 -69.14 12.77
N ASN A 403 -4.08 -70.22 12.55
CA ASN A 403 -2.99 -70.64 13.43
C ASN A 403 -1.66 -70.11 12.91
N LEU A 404 -0.88 -69.52 13.82
CA LEU A 404 0.54 -69.23 13.64
C LEU A 404 1.32 -70.15 14.58
N TYR A 405 2.13 -71.06 14.02
CA TYR A 405 2.91 -72.06 14.76
C TYR A 405 4.29 -71.56 15.17
#